data_AF-A0A955B0M5-F1
#
_entry.id   AF-A0A955B0M5-F1
#
_cell.length_a   1.000
_cell.length_b   1.000
_cell.length_c   1.000
_cell.angle_alpha   90.00
_cell.angle_beta   90.00
_cell.angle_gamma   90.00
#
_symmetry.space_group_name_H-M   'P 1'
#
loop_
_entity.id
_entity.type
_entity.pdbx_description
1 polymer ?
#
loop_
_entity_poly.entity_id
_entity_poly.type
_entity_poly.pdbx_seq_one_letter_code
_entity_poly.pdbx_strand_id
1 'polypeptide(L)'
;MFRSLQRFLVAAAIGWSVTAGSFVQSADRAATYDVVIYGGTSAGIAAAVQTVRQGKTVVVIEPSGHLGGLTTSGLGWTDTGNKAAIGGIAREFYQAVKRHYDQPSAWKYETADDYDRYRPADDAMWTFEPHVAAAIFERWLADAKVPVVLNQRLDRGDGITIHDGRIQSIRTESGQTFRGLMFIDATYEGDLMALAGVTYTVGRESNTKYNEQLNGVQKDQNVHNHRFLKPVDPYVRPGDSTSGVLPGIQTDGPGEDGTGDHRVQAYCYRMCMSNVPENRVPFEKPDGYDQQRYELLLRNFEAGDLRVPLSPGMLPNGKTDTNNNGAFSTDNIGMNYDYPEADYETRQRILEEHLRYQQGLMWTLAN
;
A
#
# COMPACT_ATOMS: atom_id res chain seq x y z
N MET A 1 -28.26 -79.87 14.22
CA MET A 1 -27.05 -79.00 14.29
C MET A 1 -27.33 -77.75 13.46
N PHE A 2 -28.09 -76.80 14.01
CA PHE A 2 -28.46 -75.55 13.34
C PHE A 2 -28.27 -74.42 14.34
N ARG A 3 -27.37 -73.48 14.00
CA ARG A 3 -27.08 -72.27 14.78
C ARG A 3 -27.73 -71.05 14.11
N SER A 4 -28.38 -70.29 14.97
CA SER A 4 -28.80 -68.88 14.91
C SER A 4 -28.21 -67.98 13.81
N LEU A 5 -29.09 -67.24 13.12
CA LEU A 5 -28.74 -65.99 12.44
C LEU A 5 -29.30 -64.80 13.24
N GLN A 6 -28.40 -63.94 13.72
CA GLN A 6 -28.71 -62.66 14.34
C GLN A 6 -29.09 -61.61 13.28
N ARG A 7 -30.06 -60.78 13.62
CA ARG A 7 -30.55 -59.63 12.86
C ARG A 7 -29.55 -58.47 12.96
N PHE A 8 -29.15 -57.90 11.82
CA PHE A 8 -28.51 -56.59 11.76
C PHE A 8 -29.52 -55.55 11.27
N LEU A 9 -29.78 -54.55 12.11
CA LEU A 9 -30.51 -53.33 11.78
C LEU A 9 -29.55 -52.36 11.08
N VAL A 10 -29.87 -51.96 9.85
CA VAL A 10 -29.20 -50.86 9.15
C VAL A 10 -29.95 -49.57 9.50
N ALA A 11 -29.31 -48.71 10.28
CA ALA A 11 -29.77 -47.35 10.53
C ALA A 11 -29.33 -46.46 9.36
N ALA A 12 -30.29 -45.88 8.65
CA ALA A 12 -30.04 -44.87 7.62
C ALA A 12 -29.76 -43.51 8.30
N ALA A 13 -28.52 -43.03 8.21
CA ALA A 13 -28.15 -41.69 8.62
C ALA A 13 -28.48 -40.71 7.47
N ILE A 14 -29.46 -39.84 7.70
CA ILE A 14 -29.77 -38.71 6.81
C ILE A 14 -28.77 -37.60 7.13
N GLY A 15 -27.71 -37.49 6.33
CA GLY A 15 -26.78 -36.38 6.38
C GLY A 15 -27.40 -35.12 5.78
N TRP A 16 -27.54 -34.06 6.58
CA TRP A 16 -27.83 -32.72 6.09
C TRP A 16 -26.53 -32.10 5.56
N SER A 17 -26.39 -32.05 4.24
CA SER A 17 -25.37 -31.25 3.57
C SER A 17 -25.79 -29.77 3.61
N VAL A 18 -25.19 -29.01 4.53
CA VAL A 18 -25.21 -27.54 4.46
C VAL A 18 -24.33 -27.15 3.29
N THR A 19 -24.95 -26.89 2.14
CA THR A 19 -24.28 -26.22 1.03
C THR A 19 -24.12 -24.76 1.42
N ALA A 20 -22.86 -24.34 1.63
CA ALA A 20 -22.50 -22.94 1.71
C ALA A 20 -22.87 -22.28 0.38
N GLY A 21 -24.02 -21.63 0.33
CA GLY A 21 -24.44 -20.82 -0.79
C GLY A 21 -23.44 -19.70 -1.00
N SER A 22 -22.63 -19.82 -2.04
CA SER A 22 -21.82 -18.73 -2.57
C SER A 22 -22.81 -17.70 -3.10
N PHE A 23 -22.87 -16.53 -2.47
CA PHE A 23 -23.58 -15.38 -3.03
C PHE A 23 -22.77 -14.83 -4.22
N VAL A 24 -22.83 -15.53 -5.35
CA VAL A 24 -22.54 -14.91 -6.64
C VAL A 24 -23.85 -14.26 -7.06
N GLN A 25 -24.01 -13.00 -6.69
CA GLN A 25 -25.12 -12.19 -7.20
C GLN A 25 -24.83 -11.95 -8.69
N SER A 26 -25.54 -12.67 -9.57
CA SER A 26 -25.44 -12.43 -11.01
C SER A 26 -25.92 -11.02 -11.28
N ALA A 27 -25.04 -10.16 -11.77
CA ALA A 27 -25.37 -8.83 -12.25
C ALA A 27 -26.17 -8.95 -13.57
N ASP A 28 -27.46 -9.26 -13.47
CA ASP A 28 -28.35 -9.33 -14.63
C ASP A 28 -29.21 -8.06 -14.72
N ARG A 29 -29.22 -7.45 -15.91
CA ARG A 29 -29.45 -6.01 -16.22
C ARG A 29 -28.49 -5.06 -15.50
N ALA A 30 -27.43 -4.64 -16.19
CA ALA A 30 -26.41 -3.71 -15.69
C ALA A 30 -27.04 -2.46 -15.04
N ALA A 31 -27.17 -2.48 -13.71
CA ALA A 31 -27.66 -1.36 -12.94
C ALA A 31 -26.71 -0.19 -13.17
N THR A 32 -27.26 0.96 -13.57
CA THR A 32 -26.48 2.20 -13.63
C THR A 32 -26.40 2.76 -12.21
N TYR A 33 -25.18 2.94 -11.71
CA TYR A 33 -24.94 3.55 -10.41
C TYR A 33 -24.91 5.08 -10.52
N ASP A 34 -25.24 5.79 -9.45
CA ASP A 34 -25.01 7.22 -9.38
C ASP A 34 -23.49 7.51 -9.41
N VAL A 35 -22.70 6.69 -8.71
CA VAL A 35 -21.23 6.80 -8.66
C VAL A 35 -20.55 5.44 -8.85
N VAL A 36 -19.57 5.36 -9.73
CA VAL A 36 -18.67 4.22 -9.89
C VAL A 36 -17.29 4.64 -9.40
N ILE A 37 -16.74 3.93 -8.42
CA ILE A 37 -15.43 4.23 -7.83
C ILE A 37 -14.46 3.13 -8.27
N TYR A 38 -13.39 3.51 -8.95
CA TYR A 38 -12.29 2.63 -9.29
C TYR A 38 -11.13 2.88 -8.32
N GLY A 39 -10.81 1.90 -7.48
CA GLY A 39 -9.87 2.01 -6.36
C GLY A 39 -10.57 1.97 -5.00
N GLY A 40 -10.26 0.94 -4.23
CA GLY A 40 -10.70 0.68 -2.85
C GLY A 40 -9.72 1.21 -1.80
N THR A 41 -8.98 2.28 -2.09
CA THR A 41 -8.12 2.96 -1.09
C THR A 41 -8.96 3.68 -0.03
N SER A 42 -8.33 4.21 1.03
CA SER A 42 -9.00 5.05 2.02
C SER A 42 -9.86 6.17 1.41
N ALA A 43 -9.42 6.78 0.30
CA ALA A 43 -10.19 7.79 -0.42
C ALA A 43 -11.44 7.20 -1.09
N GLY A 44 -11.30 6.07 -1.78
CA GLY A 44 -12.42 5.39 -2.44
C GLY A 44 -13.48 4.91 -1.44
N ILE A 45 -13.05 4.39 -0.30
CA ILE A 45 -13.94 3.94 0.78
C ILE A 45 -14.67 5.12 1.41
N ALA A 46 -13.97 6.22 1.70
CA ALA A 46 -14.58 7.42 2.24
C ALA A 46 -15.62 8.01 1.26
N ALA A 47 -15.30 8.06 -0.04
CA ALA A 47 -16.20 8.50 -1.08
C ALA A 47 -17.45 7.60 -1.19
N ALA A 48 -17.28 6.28 -1.11
CA ALA A 48 -18.39 5.32 -1.15
C ALA A 48 -19.36 5.52 0.03
N VAL A 49 -18.81 5.58 1.25
CA VAL A 49 -19.60 5.82 2.47
C VAL A 49 -20.34 7.14 2.38
N GLN A 50 -19.67 8.21 1.92
CA GLN A 50 -20.32 9.50 1.76
C GLN A 50 -21.42 9.49 0.69
N THR A 51 -21.22 8.75 -0.39
CA THR A 51 -22.23 8.61 -1.46
C THR A 51 -23.49 7.96 -0.92
N VAL A 52 -23.36 6.88 -0.13
CA VAL A 52 -24.51 6.24 0.53
C VAL A 52 -25.19 7.19 1.53
N ARG A 53 -24.43 7.96 2.32
CA ARG A 53 -24.98 8.96 3.26
C ARG A 53 -25.81 10.05 2.56
N GLN A 54 -25.54 10.31 1.29
CA GLN A 54 -26.33 11.22 0.45
C GLN A 54 -27.53 10.55 -0.24
N GLY A 55 -27.82 9.29 0.07
CA GLY A 55 -28.94 8.54 -0.51
C GLY A 55 -28.70 8.15 -1.97
N LYS A 56 -27.44 8.00 -2.39
CA LYS A 56 -27.04 7.65 -3.75
C LYS A 56 -26.49 6.22 -3.83
N THR A 57 -26.65 5.61 -5.00
CA THR A 57 -26.11 4.28 -5.30
C THR A 57 -24.65 4.37 -5.70
N VAL A 58 -23.84 3.43 -5.23
CA VAL A 58 -22.40 3.39 -5.51
C VAL A 58 -21.92 1.96 -5.65
N VAL A 59 -20.85 1.76 -6.42
CA VAL A 59 -20.05 0.54 -6.45
C VAL A 59 -18.57 0.88 -6.34
N VAL A 60 -17.81 0.07 -5.60
CA VAL A 60 -16.35 0.15 -5.52
C VAL A 60 -15.74 -1.03 -6.28
N ILE A 61 -14.82 -0.73 -7.18
CA ILE A 61 -14.10 -1.71 -8.01
C ILE A 61 -12.63 -1.61 -7.60
N GLU A 62 -12.11 -2.65 -6.95
CA GLU A 62 -10.74 -2.68 -6.42
C GLU A 62 -9.85 -3.57 -7.31
N PRO A 63 -8.76 -3.03 -7.89
CA PRO A 63 -7.86 -3.80 -8.75
C PRO A 63 -7.24 -5.03 -8.08
N SER A 64 -7.01 -4.97 -6.78
CA SER A 64 -6.37 -6.01 -5.98
C SER A 64 -7.37 -6.80 -5.12
N GLY A 65 -6.86 -7.67 -4.25
CA GLY A 65 -7.64 -8.37 -3.23
C GLY A 65 -7.72 -7.64 -1.89
N HIS A 66 -7.18 -6.42 -1.77
CA HIS A 66 -6.96 -5.76 -0.48
C HIS A 66 -7.52 -4.33 -0.44
N LEU A 67 -8.42 -4.07 0.52
CA LEU A 67 -9.06 -2.76 0.69
C LEU A 67 -8.28 -1.86 1.63
N GLY A 68 -8.37 -0.55 1.42
CA GLY A 68 -7.84 0.51 2.28
C GLY A 68 -6.46 1.03 1.90
N GLY A 69 -5.79 0.44 0.91
CA GLY A 69 -4.50 0.89 0.41
C GLY A 69 -3.44 1.02 1.50
N LEU A 70 -2.63 2.08 1.46
CA LEU A 70 -1.52 2.30 2.39
C LEU A 70 -1.92 2.19 3.88
N THR A 71 -3.10 2.70 4.25
CA THR A 71 -3.62 2.69 5.62
C THR A 71 -3.78 1.27 6.17
N THR A 72 -4.10 0.30 5.34
CA THR A 72 -4.29 -1.11 5.73
C THR A 72 -3.11 -2.00 5.34
N SER A 73 -2.06 -1.43 4.74
CA SER A 73 -0.91 -2.15 4.18
C SER A 73 0.44 -1.69 4.76
N GLY A 74 0.44 -1.06 5.94
CA GLY A 74 1.66 -0.80 6.71
C GLY A 74 1.86 0.65 7.14
N LEU A 75 1.15 1.62 6.56
CA LEU A 75 1.18 3.02 6.97
C LEU A 75 0.23 3.25 8.15
N GLY A 76 0.61 2.66 9.28
CA GLY A 76 -0.13 2.68 10.53
C GLY A 76 0.27 3.82 11.47
N TRP A 77 1.41 4.45 11.24
CA TRP A 77 1.91 5.58 12.03
C TRP A 77 1.66 6.87 11.25
N THR A 78 0.52 7.52 11.53
CA THR A 78 0.12 8.68 10.72
C THR A 78 0.94 9.91 11.07
N ASP A 79 1.63 10.46 10.06
CA ASP A 79 2.26 11.77 10.14
C ASP A 79 1.21 12.86 10.35
N THR A 80 1.20 13.44 11.54
CA THR A 80 0.25 14.50 11.91
C THR A 80 0.99 15.73 12.41
N GLY A 81 0.72 16.86 11.77
CA GLY A 81 1.05 18.18 12.30
C GLY A 81 -0.08 18.66 13.21
N ASN A 82 -0.87 19.61 12.72
CA ASN A 82 -2.04 20.08 13.45
C ASN A 82 -3.23 19.11 13.32
N LYS A 83 -3.41 18.23 14.32
CA LYS A 83 -4.53 17.28 14.40
C LYS A 83 -5.91 17.95 14.32
N ALA A 84 -6.06 19.22 14.68
CA ALA A 84 -7.35 19.92 14.60
C ALA A 84 -7.77 20.26 13.16
N ALA A 85 -6.83 20.23 12.20
CA ALA A 85 -7.13 20.42 10.78
C ALA A 85 -7.78 19.17 10.13
N ILE A 86 -7.75 18.02 10.82
CA ILE A 86 -8.25 16.74 10.31
C ILE A 86 -9.67 16.52 10.86
N GLY A 87 -10.65 16.68 9.97
CA GLY A 87 -12.08 16.54 10.23
C GLY A 87 -12.79 15.53 9.32
N GLY A 88 -14.13 15.57 9.30
CA GLY A 88 -14.96 14.75 8.42
C GLY A 88 -14.73 13.24 8.57
N ILE A 89 -14.91 12.50 7.47
CA ILE A 89 -14.77 11.04 7.44
C ILE A 89 -13.36 10.58 7.84
N ALA A 90 -12.32 11.37 7.54
CA ALA A 90 -10.97 11.05 7.99
C ALA A 90 -10.88 11.05 9.53
N ARG A 91 -11.44 12.06 10.22
CA ARG A 91 -11.49 12.08 11.68
C ARG A 91 -12.33 10.93 12.24
N GLU A 92 -13.46 10.61 11.61
CA GLU A 92 -14.29 9.47 12.00
C GLU A 92 -13.51 8.14 12.00
N PHE A 93 -12.57 7.96 11.05
CA PHE A 93 -11.69 6.79 11.00
C PHE A 93 -10.76 6.75 12.22
N TYR A 94 -10.06 7.85 12.52
CA TYR A 94 -9.17 7.90 13.70
C TYR A 94 -9.93 7.81 15.03
N GLN A 95 -11.19 8.26 15.08
CA GLN A 95 -12.07 8.02 16.21
C GLN A 95 -12.51 6.55 16.29
N ALA A 96 -12.70 5.87 15.16
CA ALA A 96 -12.95 4.42 15.14
C ALA A 96 -11.74 3.62 15.61
N VAL A 97 -10.53 4.04 15.24
CA VAL A 97 -9.27 3.52 15.78
C VAL A 97 -9.22 3.71 17.29
N LYS A 98 -9.50 4.92 17.79
CA LYS A 98 -9.56 5.19 19.24
C LYS A 98 -10.57 4.29 19.95
N ARG A 99 -11.80 4.17 19.43
CA ARG A 99 -12.82 3.28 19.98
C ARG A 99 -12.40 1.81 20.05
N HIS A 100 -11.59 1.34 19.09
CA HIS A 100 -11.02 -0.01 19.13
C HIS A 100 -10.04 -0.14 20.30
N TYR A 101 -9.07 0.77 20.40
CA TYR A 101 -8.03 0.73 21.43
C TYR A 101 -8.51 1.22 22.82
N ASP A 102 -9.71 1.78 22.94
CA ASP A 102 -10.37 2.00 24.23
C ASP A 102 -10.82 0.68 24.88
N GLN A 103 -10.92 -0.41 24.11
CA GLN A 103 -11.28 -1.72 24.63
C GLN A 103 -10.04 -2.41 25.21
N PRO A 104 -10.08 -2.88 26.47
CA PRO A 104 -8.97 -3.64 27.04
C PRO A 104 -8.57 -4.87 26.20
N SER A 105 -9.53 -5.47 25.50
CA SER A 105 -9.27 -6.63 24.62
C SER A 105 -8.47 -6.31 23.35
N ALA A 106 -8.31 -5.03 22.98
CA ALA A 106 -7.47 -4.64 21.85
C ALA A 106 -5.97 -4.73 22.18
N TRP A 107 -5.63 -4.83 23.47
CA TRP A 107 -4.26 -4.87 23.97
C TRP A 107 -3.89 -6.30 24.34
N LYS A 108 -3.17 -6.96 23.44
CA LYS A 108 -2.79 -8.38 23.54
C LYS A 108 -1.45 -8.57 24.25
N TYR A 109 -0.49 -7.70 23.99
CA TYR A 109 0.91 -7.87 24.43
C TYR A 109 1.42 -6.72 25.32
N GLU A 110 0.61 -5.70 25.53
CA GLU A 110 0.87 -4.57 26.41
C GLU A 110 -0.47 -4.10 27.00
N THR A 111 -0.48 -3.02 27.79
CA THR A 111 -1.72 -2.33 28.18
C THR A 111 -1.81 -0.96 27.51
N ALA A 112 -3.01 -0.37 27.51
CA ALA A 112 -3.21 0.97 26.96
C ALA A 112 -2.32 2.03 27.64
N ASP A 113 -2.08 1.88 28.94
CA ASP A 113 -1.27 2.81 29.74
C ASP A 113 0.23 2.68 29.46
N ASP A 114 0.68 1.50 29.00
CA ASP A 114 2.07 1.25 28.62
C ASP A 114 2.43 1.84 27.23
N TYR A 115 1.41 2.11 26.40
CA TYR A 115 1.63 2.58 25.04
C TYR A 115 1.69 4.11 24.95
N ASP A 116 2.89 4.63 24.71
CA ASP A 116 3.22 6.07 24.70
C ASP A 116 2.40 6.96 23.76
N ARG A 117 1.66 6.40 22.80
CA ARG A 117 0.82 7.17 21.85
C ARG A 117 -0.67 7.03 22.11
N TYR A 118 -1.08 6.28 23.12
CA TYR A 118 -2.46 6.25 23.59
C TYR A 118 -2.69 7.35 24.64
N ARG A 119 -3.80 8.08 24.50
CA ARG A 119 -4.19 9.15 25.41
C ARG A 119 -5.67 8.98 25.73
N PRO A 120 -6.05 8.65 26.99
CA PRO A 120 -7.45 8.45 27.35
C PRO A 120 -8.33 9.67 27.03
N ALA A 121 -7.79 10.88 27.20
CA ALA A 121 -8.49 12.14 26.99
C ALA A 121 -8.64 12.55 25.51
N ASP A 122 -7.89 11.94 24.59
CA ASP A 122 -8.01 12.23 23.16
C ASP A 122 -9.27 11.54 22.61
N ASP A 123 -9.97 12.19 21.67
CA ASP A 123 -11.12 11.60 20.97
C ASP A 123 -10.70 10.68 19.82
N ALA A 124 -9.45 10.76 19.37
CA ALA A 124 -8.93 10.07 18.19
C ALA A 124 -7.49 9.56 18.42
N MET A 125 -7.14 8.45 17.76
CA MET A 125 -5.83 7.81 17.84
C MET A 125 -5.23 7.66 16.44
N TRP A 126 -3.94 7.93 16.32
CA TRP A 126 -3.25 8.20 15.04
C TRP A 126 -2.23 7.14 14.68
N THR A 127 -2.08 6.14 15.54
CA THR A 127 -1.21 4.99 15.39
C THR A 127 -2.06 3.73 15.52
N PHE A 128 -1.94 2.80 14.58
CA PHE A 128 -2.80 1.62 14.55
C PHE A 128 -2.16 0.48 13.76
N GLU A 129 -2.55 -0.74 14.11
CA GLU A 129 -2.14 -1.91 13.36
C GLU A 129 -2.92 -2.00 12.03
N PRO A 130 -2.29 -2.40 10.91
CA PRO A 130 -2.95 -2.40 9.59
C PRO A 130 -4.25 -3.21 9.54
N HIS A 131 -4.30 -4.34 10.25
CA HIS A 131 -5.50 -5.19 10.31
C HIS A 131 -6.68 -4.53 11.06
N VAL A 132 -6.42 -3.62 12.01
CA VAL A 132 -7.46 -2.84 12.70
C VAL A 132 -8.08 -1.84 11.73
N ALA A 133 -7.25 -1.17 10.94
CA ALA A 133 -7.73 -0.29 9.88
C ALA A 133 -8.56 -1.04 8.84
N ALA A 134 -8.11 -2.22 8.41
CA ALA A 134 -8.85 -3.08 7.47
C ALA A 134 -10.23 -3.43 8.03
N ALA A 135 -10.30 -3.92 9.26
CA ALA A 135 -11.56 -4.26 9.91
C ALA A 135 -12.51 -3.07 10.09
N ILE A 136 -11.99 -1.85 10.27
CA ILE A 136 -12.80 -0.62 10.33
C ILE A 136 -13.42 -0.33 8.96
N PHE A 137 -12.61 -0.35 7.90
CA PHE A 137 -13.09 -0.08 6.55
C PHE A 137 -14.05 -1.14 6.02
N GLU A 138 -13.77 -2.42 6.24
CA GLU A 138 -14.67 -3.53 5.90
C GLU A 138 -16.03 -3.35 6.57
N ARG A 139 -16.04 -3.01 7.86
CA ARG A 139 -17.28 -2.74 8.60
C ARG A 139 -18.02 -1.52 8.05
N TRP A 140 -17.33 -0.43 7.74
CA TRP A 140 -17.97 0.76 7.15
C TRP A 140 -18.66 0.46 5.82
N LEU A 141 -17.99 -0.30 4.94
CA LEU A 141 -18.57 -0.71 3.66
C LEU A 141 -19.76 -1.67 3.87
N ALA A 142 -19.64 -2.62 4.80
CA ALA A 142 -20.71 -3.55 5.14
C ALA A 142 -21.94 -2.85 5.74
N ASP A 143 -21.75 -1.96 6.70
CA ASP A 143 -22.81 -1.17 7.35
C ASP A 143 -23.52 -0.26 6.34
N ALA A 144 -22.75 0.35 5.43
CA ALA A 144 -23.28 1.14 4.32
C ALA A 144 -23.84 0.29 3.17
N LYS A 145 -23.68 -1.04 3.22
CA LYS A 145 -24.10 -2.00 2.17
C LYS A 145 -23.56 -1.65 0.79
N VAL A 146 -22.32 -1.15 0.73
CA VAL A 146 -21.64 -0.82 -0.52
C VAL A 146 -21.25 -2.11 -1.24
N PRO A 147 -21.69 -2.33 -2.49
CA PRO A 147 -21.16 -3.38 -3.34
C PRO A 147 -19.66 -3.12 -3.64
N VAL A 148 -18.84 -4.12 -3.36
CA VAL A 148 -17.39 -4.10 -3.63
C VAL A 148 -17.04 -5.27 -4.54
N VAL A 149 -16.29 -5.00 -5.60
CA VAL A 149 -15.80 -6.04 -6.52
C VAL A 149 -14.27 -6.02 -6.52
N LEU A 150 -13.68 -7.06 -5.95
CA LEU A 150 -12.22 -7.21 -5.81
C LEU A 150 -11.59 -7.90 -7.04
N ASN A 151 -10.28 -7.76 -7.17
CA ASN A 151 -9.45 -8.34 -8.22
C ASN A 151 -9.92 -7.93 -9.63
N GLN A 152 -10.25 -6.65 -9.79
CA GLN A 152 -10.80 -6.10 -11.03
C GLN A 152 -9.91 -4.98 -11.59
N ARG A 153 -8.90 -5.34 -12.37
CA ARG A 153 -8.11 -4.36 -13.13
C ARG A 153 -8.92 -3.78 -14.27
N LEU A 154 -8.80 -2.47 -14.49
CA LEU A 154 -9.41 -1.75 -15.61
C LEU A 154 -8.85 -2.30 -16.93
N ASP A 155 -9.71 -2.53 -17.91
CA ASP A 155 -9.25 -2.81 -19.26
C ASP A 155 -8.71 -1.51 -19.88
N ARG A 156 -7.39 -1.41 -19.99
CA ARG A 156 -6.70 -0.19 -20.45
C ARG A 156 -6.68 -0.02 -21.97
N GLY A 157 -7.20 -0.99 -22.73
CA GLY A 157 -7.33 -0.89 -24.18
C GLY A 157 -8.54 -0.04 -24.56
N ASP A 158 -9.68 -0.70 -24.80
CA ASP A 158 -10.96 -0.08 -25.16
C ASP A 158 -11.99 -0.21 -24.02
N GLY A 159 -11.53 -0.40 -22.78
CA GLY A 159 -12.39 -0.60 -21.62
C GLY A 159 -13.17 0.63 -21.15
N ILE A 160 -12.90 1.81 -21.71
CA ILE A 160 -13.61 3.05 -21.36
C ILE A 160 -14.54 3.48 -22.49
N THR A 161 -15.80 3.75 -22.17
CA THR A 161 -16.76 4.33 -23.11
C THR A 161 -17.04 5.77 -22.75
N ILE A 162 -16.67 6.70 -23.63
CA ILE A 162 -16.87 8.14 -23.46
C ILE A 162 -17.81 8.66 -24.56
N HIS A 163 -18.75 9.51 -24.17
CA HIS A 163 -19.63 10.22 -25.08
C HIS A 163 -19.74 11.68 -24.62
N ASP A 164 -19.52 12.64 -25.52
CA ASP A 164 -19.54 14.09 -25.24
C ASP A 164 -18.72 14.48 -24.00
N GLY A 165 -17.52 13.91 -23.85
CA GLY A 165 -16.63 14.17 -22.73
C GLY A 165 -17.10 13.59 -21.38
N ARG A 166 -18.10 12.70 -21.37
CA ARG A 166 -18.58 11.99 -20.18
C ARG A 166 -18.31 10.50 -20.29
N ILE A 167 -17.71 9.94 -19.25
CA ILE A 167 -17.59 8.49 -19.10
C ILE A 167 -18.99 7.92 -18.88
N GLN A 168 -19.38 6.91 -19.68
CA GLN A 168 -20.65 6.19 -19.55
C GLN A 168 -20.47 4.84 -18.87
N SER A 169 -19.34 4.19 -19.13
CA SER A 169 -18.99 2.91 -18.52
C SER A 169 -17.50 2.65 -18.54
N ILE A 170 -17.08 1.81 -17.60
CA ILE A 170 -15.76 1.17 -17.59
C ILE A 170 -15.93 -0.35 -17.63
N ARG A 171 -14.98 -1.03 -18.26
CA ARG A 171 -14.88 -2.48 -18.34
C ARG A 171 -13.57 -2.92 -17.69
N THR A 172 -13.61 -4.05 -16.99
CA THR A 172 -12.43 -4.66 -16.37
C THR A 172 -11.90 -5.79 -17.25
N GLU A 173 -10.67 -6.24 -17.00
CA GLU A 173 -10.06 -7.34 -17.76
C GLU A 173 -10.85 -8.66 -17.65
N SER A 174 -11.71 -8.81 -16.63
CA SER A 174 -12.62 -9.97 -16.52
C SER A 174 -13.83 -9.89 -17.45
N GLY A 175 -13.99 -8.78 -18.20
CA GLY A 175 -15.13 -8.50 -19.07
C GLY A 175 -16.33 -7.87 -18.37
N GLN A 176 -16.29 -7.70 -17.05
CA GLN A 176 -17.37 -7.03 -16.32
C GLN A 176 -17.43 -5.55 -16.68
N THR A 177 -18.64 -5.04 -16.93
CA THR A 177 -18.88 -3.65 -17.31
C THR A 177 -19.72 -2.94 -16.25
N PHE A 178 -19.26 -1.76 -15.83
CA PHE A 178 -19.89 -0.95 -14.81
C PHE A 178 -20.34 0.37 -15.43
N ARG A 179 -21.64 0.67 -15.31
CA ARG A 179 -22.26 1.90 -15.82
C ARG A 179 -22.51 2.87 -14.67
N GLY A 180 -22.22 4.14 -14.88
CA GLY A 180 -22.29 5.17 -13.85
C GLY A 180 -22.68 6.54 -14.39
N LEU A 181 -23.26 7.39 -13.55
CA LEU A 181 -23.48 8.81 -13.85
C LEU A 181 -22.25 9.67 -13.52
N MET A 182 -21.42 9.20 -12.59
CA MET A 182 -20.18 9.81 -12.14
C MET A 182 -19.13 8.73 -11.90
N PHE A 183 -17.87 9.06 -12.14
CA PHE A 183 -16.73 8.16 -11.94
C PHE A 183 -15.70 8.83 -11.05
N ILE A 184 -15.13 8.06 -10.12
CA ILE A 184 -14.02 8.50 -9.26
C ILE A 184 -12.88 7.52 -9.48
N ASP A 185 -11.73 8.03 -9.88
CA ASP A 185 -10.47 7.29 -9.77
C ASP A 185 -9.88 7.57 -8.38
N ALA A 186 -9.85 6.54 -7.56
CA ALA A 186 -9.29 6.53 -6.21
C ALA A 186 -8.13 5.53 -6.09
N THR A 187 -7.51 5.16 -7.22
CA THR A 187 -6.24 4.44 -7.24
C THR A 187 -5.06 5.39 -6.98
N TYR A 188 -3.86 4.86 -6.76
CA TYR A 188 -2.65 5.69 -6.66
C TYR A 188 -2.10 6.06 -8.05
N GLU A 189 -2.38 5.22 -9.04
CA GLU A 189 -1.86 5.29 -10.39
C GLU A 189 -2.64 6.24 -11.29
N GLY A 190 -3.96 6.37 -11.09
CA GLY A 190 -4.79 7.29 -11.86
C GLY A 190 -5.11 6.80 -13.28
N ASP A 191 -5.11 5.47 -13.53
CA ASP A 191 -5.34 4.89 -14.86
C ASP A 191 -6.68 5.32 -15.49
N LEU A 192 -7.76 5.36 -14.70
CA LEU A 192 -9.08 5.75 -15.20
C LEU A 192 -9.09 7.24 -15.56
N MET A 193 -8.48 8.08 -14.72
CA MET A 193 -8.30 9.49 -15.01
C MET A 193 -7.50 9.70 -16.31
N ALA A 194 -6.37 9.00 -16.48
CA ALA A 194 -5.51 9.11 -17.66
C ALA A 194 -6.24 8.64 -18.93
N LEU A 195 -6.92 7.49 -18.89
CA LEU A 195 -7.69 6.96 -20.02
C LEU A 195 -8.93 7.80 -20.35
N ALA A 196 -9.41 8.61 -19.41
CA ALA A 196 -10.46 9.59 -19.67
C ALA A 196 -9.96 10.85 -20.40
N GLY A 197 -8.66 10.93 -20.71
CA GLY A 197 -8.05 12.07 -21.39
C GLY A 197 -7.81 13.29 -20.49
N VAL A 198 -7.85 13.11 -19.16
CA VAL A 198 -7.45 14.16 -18.22
C VAL A 198 -5.94 14.36 -18.33
N THR A 199 -5.50 15.60 -18.45
CA THR A 199 -4.06 15.94 -18.52
C THR A 199 -3.40 15.78 -17.15
N TYR A 200 -2.21 15.20 -17.11
CA TYR A 200 -1.41 14.99 -15.90
C TYR A 200 0.09 15.18 -16.19
N THR A 201 0.89 15.17 -15.12
CA THR A 201 2.36 15.13 -15.19
C THR A 201 2.88 13.99 -14.34
N VAL A 202 3.91 13.29 -14.81
CA VAL A 202 4.73 12.35 -14.02
C VAL A 202 6.15 12.91 -13.90
N GLY A 203 6.73 12.78 -12.71
CA GLY A 203 8.07 13.30 -12.41
C GLY A 203 8.05 14.72 -11.83
N ARG A 204 9.16 15.44 -11.99
CA ARG A 204 9.33 16.81 -11.50
C ARG A 204 9.08 17.82 -12.60
N GLU A 205 8.24 18.80 -12.30
CA GLU A 205 8.04 19.97 -13.16
C GLU A 205 9.15 21.00 -12.92
N SER A 206 9.64 21.65 -13.97
CA SER A 206 10.66 22.70 -13.82
C SER A 206 10.07 23.99 -13.25
N ASN A 207 10.90 24.80 -12.59
CA ASN A 207 10.49 26.13 -12.11
C ASN A 207 9.91 26.98 -13.24
N THR A 208 10.50 26.90 -14.45
CA THR A 208 10.07 27.67 -15.62
C THR A 208 8.69 27.30 -16.16
N LYS A 209 8.16 26.11 -15.85
CA LYS A 209 6.86 25.65 -16.38
C LYS A 209 5.70 26.47 -15.82
N TYR A 210 5.73 26.77 -14.52
CA TYR A 210 4.66 27.51 -13.83
C TYR A 210 5.14 28.72 -13.02
N ASN A 211 6.41 29.11 -13.18
CA ASN A 211 7.04 30.18 -12.40
C ASN A 211 6.98 29.93 -10.88
N GLU A 212 7.24 28.67 -10.50
CA GLU A 212 7.36 28.23 -9.11
C GLU A 212 8.84 28.16 -8.71
N GLN A 213 9.15 28.16 -7.41
CA GLN A 213 10.54 28.15 -6.89
C GLN A 213 10.90 26.84 -6.15
N LEU A 214 9.90 26.07 -5.72
CA LEU A 214 10.10 24.88 -4.88
C LEU A 214 9.91 23.56 -5.62
N ASN A 215 9.39 23.60 -6.85
CA ASN A 215 9.37 22.45 -7.74
C ASN A 215 10.73 22.27 -8.45
N GLY A 216 10.87 21.22 -9.24
CA GLY A 216 12.11 20.85 -9.90
C GLY A 216 13.13 20.16 -8.98
N VAL A 217 14.33 19.96 -9.48
CA VAL A 217 15.48 19.44 -8.73
C VAL A 217 15.87 20.44 -7.64
N GLN A 218 16.19 19.93 -6.45
CA GLN A 218 16.49 20.72 -5.24
C GLN A 218 17.76 20.18 -4.56
N LYS A 219 18.84 20.04 -5.33
CA LYS A 219 20.16 19.56 -4.92
C LYS A 219 20.74 20.42 -3.80
N ASP A 220 20.71 21.76 -3.92
CA ASP A 220 21.32 22.62 -2.90
C ASP A 220 20.48 22.69 -1.62
N GLN A 221 19.16 22.45 -1.71
CA GLN A 221 18.28 22.34 -0.54
C GLN A 221 18.35 20.97 0.14
N ASN A 222 18.93 19.95 -0.51
CA ASN A 222 19.09 18.61 0.07
C ASN A 222 20.26 18.57 1.07
N VAL A 223 20.16 19.41 2.10
CA VAL A 223 21.15 19.53 3.19
C VAL A 223 20.78 18.67 4.40
N HIS A 224 19.78 17.81 4.29
CA HIS A 224 19.22 17.05 5.41
C HIS A 224 19.40 15.54 5.24
N ASN A 225 18.41 14.77 5.68
CA ASN A 225 18.44 13.32 5.89
C ASN A 225 18.72 12.52 4.59
N HIS A 226 18.85 11.20 4.72
CA HIS A 226 18.98 10.24 3.60
C HIS A 226 20.24 10.37 2.73
N ARG A 227 21.38 10.69 3.35
CA ARG A 227 22.69 10.77 2.69
C ARG A 227 23.76 9.94 3.39
N PHE A 228 24.79 9.56 2.64
CA PHE A 228 26.03 9.02 3.19
C PHE A 228 26.73 10.09 4.04
N LEU A 229 27.09 9.76 5.28
CA LEU A 229 27.84 10.64 6.18
C LEU A 229 29.33 10.33 6.20
N LYS A 230 29.71 9.21 5.58
CA LYS A 230 31.07 8.71 5.45
C LYS A 230 31.38 8.53 3.96
N PRO A 231 32.64 8.68 3.53
CA PRO A 231 33.05 8.24 2.21
C PRO A 231 32.83 6.72 2.10
N VAL A 232 32.06 6.29 1.11
CA VAL A 232 31.80 4.87 0.82
C VAL A 232 32.28 4.59 -0.59
N ASP A 233 33.10 3.55 -0.76
CA ASP A 233 33.65 3.18 -2.07
C ASP A 233 32.54 2.64 -2.99
N PRO A 234 32.27 3.29 -4.14
CA PRO A 234 31.16 2.92 -5.00
C PRO A 234 31.50 1.83 -6.01
N TYR A 235 32.74 1.36 -6.09
CA TYR A 235 33.22 0.51 -7.18
C TYR A 235 33.09 -0.98 -6.86
N VAL A 236 32.86 -1.81 -7.89
CA VAL A 236 32.76 -3.27 -7.73
C VAL A 236 34.02 -3.81 -7.05
N ARG A 237 35.20 -3.39 -7.52
CA ARG A 237 36.48 -3.60 -6.82
C ARG A 237 36.86 -2.33 -6.05
N PRO A 238 37.04 -2.40 -4.71
CA PRO A 238 37.42 -1.23 -3.92
C PRO A 238 38.64 -0.51 -4.49
N GLY A 239 38.53 0.81 -4.64
CA GLY A 239 39.56 1.72 -5.13
C GLY A 239 39.77 1.72 -6.65
N ASP A 240 39.11 0.82 -7.38
CA ASP A 240 39.33 0.63 -8.82
C ASP A 240 38.13 1.12 -9.64
N SER A 241 38.22 2.37 -10.11
CA SER A 241 37.22 2.99 -10.98
C SER A 241 36.99 2.27 -12.31
N THR A 242 37.92 1.42 -12.76
CA THR A 242 37.77 0.64 -14.01
C THR A 242 36.88 -0.59 -13.83
N SER A 243 36.51 -0.93 -12.58
CA SER A 243 35.66 -2.09 -12.28
C SER A 243 34.16 -1.82 -12.46
N GLY A 244 33.77 -0.58 -12.75
CA GLY A 244 32.37 -0.16 -12.73
C GLY A 244 31.87 0.12 -11.31
N VAL A 245 30.65 0.62 -11.19
CA VAL A 245 30.00 0.92 -9.91
C VAL A 245 29.14 -0.23 -9.41
N LEU A 246 28.92 -0.31 -8.09
CA LEU A 246 28.04 -1.27 -7.45
C LEU A 246 26.59 -1.14 -7.95
N PRO A 247 25.79 -2.23 -7.92
CA PRO A 247 24.40 -2.20 -8.33
C PRO A 247 23.59 -1.09 -7.64
N GLY A 248 22.69 -0.45 -8.40
CA GLY A 248 21.79 0.60 -7.90
C GLY A 248 22.40 2.00 -7.86
N ILE A 249 23.70 2.17 -8.10
CA ILE A 249 24.33 3.50 -8.17
C ILE A 249 24.00 4.17 -9.51
N GLN A 250 23.36 5.33 -9.45
CA GLN A 250 23.13 6.21 -10.59
C GLN A 250 24.30 7.20 -10.72
N THR A 251 24.92 7.29 -11.90
CA THR A 251 26.14 8.09 -12.14
C THR A 251 25.88 9.42 -12.86
N ASP A 252 24.66 9.64 -13.32
CA ASP A 252 24.19 10.85 -14.00
C ASP A 252 23.84 12.00 -13.04
N GLY A 253 23.77 11.72 -11.73
CA GLY A 253 23.53 12.72 -10.69
C GLY A 253 22.09 13.27 -10.70
N PRO A 254 21.73 14.14 -9.73
CA PRO A 254 20.35 14.60 -9.55
C PRO A 254 19.86 15.60 -10.61
N GLY A 255 20.75 16.21 -11.40
CA GLY A 255 20.44 17.35 -12.28
C GLY A 255 20.77 18.71 -11.65
N GLU A 256 20.46 19.78 -12.37
CA GLU A 256 20.65 21.18 -11.93
C GLU A 256 19.41 21.71 -11.20
N ASP A 257 19.59 22.57 -10.21
CA ASP A 257 18.47 23.11 -9.43
C ASP A 257 17.42 23.80 -10.30
N GLY A 258 16.16 23.53 -9.98
CA GLY A 258 14.99 24.05 -10.68
C GLY A 258 14.64 23.39 -12.01
N THR A 259 15.47 22.47 -12.50
CA THR A 259 15.15 21.69 -13.70
C THR A 259 14.12 20.61 -13.41
N GLY A 260 13.33 20.25 -14.42
CA GLY A 260 12.38 19.14 -14.34
C GLY A 260 13.04 17.83 -14.76
N ASP A 261 12.51 16.71 -14.29
CA ASP A 261 12.96 15.37 -14.68
C ASP A 261 11.79 14.36 -14.66
N HIS A 262 12.02 13.16 -15.17
CA HIS A 262 11.04 12.07 -15.18
C HIS A 262 10.99 11.31 -13.84
N ARG A 263 11.86 11.64 -12.90
CA ARG A 263 12.10 10.83 -11.71
C ARG A 263 11.02 11.11 -10.68
N VAL A 264 10.47 10.06 -10.09
CA VAL A 264 9.49 10.16 -8.99
C VAL A 264 10.14 9.78 -7.65
N GLN A 265 9.46 10.08 -6.55
CA GLN A 265 9.90 9.63 -5.23
C GLN A 265 10.04 8.11 -5.22
N ALA A 266 11.12 7.59 -4.63
CA ALA A 266 11.38 6.15 -4.58
C ALA A 266 10.25 5.40 -3.86
N TYR A 267 10.01 4.16 -4.28
CA TYR A 267 9.00 3.30 -3.65
C TYR A 267 9.66 2.31 -2.69
N CYS A 268 8.90 1.93 -1.68
CA CYS A 268 9.21 0.84 -0.75
C CYS A 268 7.92 0.19 -0.23
N TYR A 269 8.06 -0.97 0.39
CA TYR A 269 7.00 -1.55 1.20
C TYR A 269 7.11 -1.07 2.64
N ARG A 270 6.02 -0.55 3.21
CA ARG A 270 5.97 -0.27 4.65
C ARG A 270 5.82 -1.59 5.40
N MET A 271 6.72 -1.86 6.34
CA MET A 271 6.75 -3.14 7.04
C MET A 271 6.11 -3.05 8.41
N CYS A 272 5.14 -3.93 8.66
CA CYS A 272 4.59 -4.15 9.99
C CYS A 272 5.35 -5.26 10.72
N MET A 273 6.45 -4.93 11.38
CA MET A 273 7.26 -5.90 12.15
C MET A 273 6.80 -6.01 13.60
N SER A 274 7.26 -7.05 14.30
CA SER A 274 6.95 -7.30 15.73
C SER A 274 8.22 -7.51 16.53
N ASN A 275 8.32 -6.89 17.71
CA ASN A 275 9.36 -7.20 18.69
C ASN A 275 8.91 -8.21 19.75
N VAL A 276 7.63 -8.61 19.77
CA VAL A 276 7.05 -9.61 20.67
C VAL A 276 7.49 -11.02 20.24
N PRO A 277 8.28 -11.77 21.05
CA PRO A 277 8.90 -13.05 20.65
C PRO A 277 7.96 -14.06 19.99
N GLU A 278 6.77 -14.27 20.57
CA GLU A 278 5.76 -15.21 20.08
C GLU A 278 5.03 -14.74 18.80
N ASN A 279 5.22 -13.49 18.39
CA ASN A 279 4.66 -12.89 17.18
C ASN A 279 5.76 -12.46 16.19
N ARG A 280 7.00 -12.93 16.37
CA ARG A 280 8.09 -12.68 15.41
C ARG A 280 8.00 -13.67 14.26
N VAL A 281 8.19 -13.15 13.05
CA VAL A 281 8.42 -13.94 11.84
C VAL A 281 9.84 -13.62 11.37
N PRO A 282 10.73 -14.61 11.17
CA PRO A 282 12.06 -14.36 10.66
C PRO A 282 11.99 -13.85 9.23
N PHE A 283 12.96 -13.01 8.85
CA PHE A 283 13.19 -12.73 7.43
C PHE A 283 13.81 -13.97 6.82
N GLU A 284 13.24 -14.46 5.72
CA GLU A 284 13.78 -15.58 4.95
C GLU A 284 14.68 -15.05 3.84
N LYS A 285 15.68 -15.84 3.45
CA LYS A 285 16.52 -15.52 2.30
C LYS A 285 15.66 -15.59 1.03
N PRO A 286 15.48 -14.49 0.28
CA PRO A 286 14.65 -14.53 -0.91
C PRO A 286 15.33 -15.32 -2.04
N ASP A 287 14.50 -15.89 -2.92
CA ASP A 287 14.98 -16.51 -4.16
C ASP A 287 15.74 -15.48 -5.01
N GLY A 288 16.89 -15.90 -5.55
CA GLY A 288 17.74 -15.03 -6.34
C GLY A 288 18.48 -13.95 -5.55
N TYR A 289 18.61 -14.10 -4.21
CA TYR A 289 19.42 -13.19 -3.38
C TYR A 289 20.85 -13.07 -3.91
N ASP A 290 21.26 -11.83 -4.22
CA ASP A 290 22.62 -11.44 -4.58
C ASP A 290 23.17 -10.45 -3.56
N GLN A 291 24.22 -10.86 -2.85
CA GLN A 291 24.87 -10.04 -1.84
C GLN A 291 25.47 -8.75 -2.42
N GLN A 292 25.90 -8.75 -3.69
CA GLN A 292 26.50 -7.56 -4.32
C GLN A 292 25.52 -6.38 -4.37
N ARG A 293 24.20 -6.64 -4.35
CA ARG A 293 23.18 -5.59 -4.28
C ARG A 293 23.21 -4.79 -2.98
N TYR A 294 23.73 -5.39 -1.91
CA TYR A 294 23.78 -4.80 -0.56
C TYR A 294 25.20 -4.46 -0.12
N GLU A 295 26.19 -4.66 -1.00
CA GLU A 295 27.60 -4.34 -0.72
C GLU A 295 27.78 -2.87 -0.34
N LEU A 296 27.03 -1.95 -0.95
CA LEU A 296 27.10 -0.51 -0.63
C LEU A 296 26.63 -0.23 0.81
N LEU A 297 25.64 -0.97 1.30
CA LEU A 297 25.18 -0.91 2.69
C LEU A 297 26.27 -1.41 3.65
N LEU A 298 26.86 -2.57 3.35
CA LEU A 298 27.93 -3.17 4.16
C LEU A 298 29.13 -2.23 4.26
N ARG A 299 29.57 -1.66 3.13
CA ARG A 299 30.65 -0.66 3.11
C ARG A 299 30.31 0.61 3.86
N ASN A 300 29.04 1.02 3.92
CA ASN A 300 28.63 2.15 4.75
C ASN A 300 28.85 1.86 6.26
N PHE A 301 28.55 0.63 6.70
CA PHE A 301 28.87 0.20 8.06
C PHE A 301 30.37 0.13 8.31
N GLU A 302 31.14 -0.44 7.38
CA GLU A 302 32.62 -0.51 7.46
C GLU A 302 33.27 0.88 7.50
N ALA A 303 32.71 1.85 6.79
CA ALA A 303 33.13 3.26 6.82
C ALA A 303 32.76 3.97 8.14
N GLY A 304 32.02 3.30 9.03
CA GLY A 304 31.71 3.76 10.38
C GLY A 304 30.38 4.50 10.54
N ASP A 305 29.45 4.37 9.59
CA ASP A 305 28.07 4.84 9.76
C ASP A 305 27.21 3.72 10.35
N LEU A 306 27.13 3.66 11.69
CA LEU A 306 26.42 2.61 12.43
C LEU A 306 24.94 2.94 12.69
N ARG A 307 24.37 3.93 12.00
CA ARG A 307 22.94 4.25 12.12
C ARG A 307 22.12 3.06 11.63
N VAL A 308 21.04 2.74 12.33
CA VAL A 308 20.08 1.73 11.88
C VAL A 308 19.43 2.24 10.58
N PRO A 309 19.56 1.52 9.45
CA PRO A 309 19.07 1.95 8.14
C PRO A 309 17.55 1.73 7.99
N LEU A 310 16.82 1.88 9.09
CA LEU A 310 15.38 1.71 9.22
C LEU A 310 14.87 2.71 10.26
N SER A 311 13.63 3.17 10.12
CA SER A 311 12.96 4.04 11.09
C SER A 311 11.68 3.37 11.58
N PRO A 312 11.76 2.48 12.59
CA PRO A 312 10.59 1.83 13.18
C PRO A 312 9.81 2.82 14.06
N GLY A 313 8.56 3.12 13.69
CA GLY A 313 7.59 3.80 14.54
C GLY A 313 6.74 2.77 15.29
N MET A 314 6.74 2.81 16.62
CA MET A 314 5.97 1.84 17.41
C MET A 314 4.46 1.99 17.19
N LEU A 315 3.81 0.87 16.87
CA LEU A 315 2.37 0.67 16.84
C LEU A 315 1.94 -0.11 18.09
N PRO A 316 0.64 -0.18 18.40
CA PRO A 316 0.14 -1.02 19.46
C PRO A 316 0.56 -2.49 19.31
N ASN A 317 0.57 -3.19 20.43
CA ASN A 317 0.86 -4.61 20.57
C ASN A 317 2.30 -5.00 20.17
N GLY A 318 3.27 -4.13 20.47
CA GLY A 318 4.69 -4.36 20.17
C GLY A 318 4.99 -4.50 18.68
N LYS A 319 4.13 -3.90 17.83
CA LYS A 319 4.32 -3.85 16.39
C LYS A 319 4.96 -2.53 15.98
N THR A 320 5.35 -2.44 14.72
CA THR A 320 5.96 -1.24 14.15
C THR A 320 5.32 -0.90 12.82
N ASP A 321 5.36 0.36 12.46
CA ASP A 321 5.33 0.83 11.08
C ASP A 321 6.76 1.26 10.77
N THR A 322 7.45 0.51 9.93
CA THR A 322 8.86 0.76 9.64
C THR A 322 9.06 1.38 8.28
N ASN A 323 9.71 2.55 8.28
CA ASN A 323 10.11 3.28 7.09
C ASN A 323 11.60 3.17 6.78
N ASN A 324 11.97 3.75 5.64
CA ASN A 324 13.34 4.03 5.28
C ASN A 324 14.02 4.99 6.27
N ASN A 325 15.34 4.85 6.43
CA ASN A 325 16.20 5.81 7.13
C ASN A 325 17.64 5.72 6.62
N GLY A 326 18.30 6.87 6.47
CA GLY A 326 19.70 6.93 6.08
C GLY A 326 19.93 6.79 4.57
N ALA A 327 21.20 6.56 4.19
CA ALA A 327 21.67 6.63 2.81
C ALA A 327 21.26 5.44 1.93
N PHE A 328 21.16 4.27 2.55
CA PHE A 328 20.82 3.00 1.92
C PHE A 328 19.78 2.34 2.81
N SER A 329 18.59 2.09 2.29
CA SER A 329 17.45 1.63 3.09
C SER A 329 16.37 0.98 2.20
N THR A 330 15.14 0.87 2.68
CA THR A 330 14.02 0.16 2.03
C THR A 330 13.61 0.76 0.68
N ASP A 331 13.94 2.02 0.42
CA ASP A 331 13.68 2.67 -0.86
C ASP A 331 14.59 2.08 -1.95
N ASN A 332 14.00 1.44 -2.96
CA ASN A 332 14.73 0.92 -4.12
C ASN A 332 14.89 2.02 -5.18
N ILE A 333 15.76 2.99 -4.87
CA ILE A 333 15.88 4.25 -5.59
C ILE A 333 16.10 4.01 -7.10
N GLY A 334 15.26 4.64 -7.92
CA GLY A 334 15.38 4.60 -9.37
C GLY A 334 14.67 3.42 -10.05
N MET A 335 14.23 2.42 -9.30
CA MET A 335 13.59 1.23 -9.86
C MET A 335 12.09 1.41 -10.12
N ASN A 336 11.52 2.58 -9.78
CA ASN A 336 10.09 2.84 -9.87
C ASN A 336 9.70 3.91 -10.91
N TYR A 337 10.65 4.50 -11.64
CA TYR A 337 10.38 5.65 -12.51
C TYR A 337 9.35 5.34 -13.60
N ASP A 338 9.38 4.13 -14.16
CA ASP A 338 8.45 3.72 -15.20
C ASP A 338 7.07 3.32 -14.65
N TYR A 339 6.94 3.07 -13.35
CA TYR A 339 5.72 2.51 -12.74
C TYR A 339 4.44 3.30 -13.03
N PRO A 340 4.41 4.64 -12.94
CA PRO A 340 3.18 5.40 -13.14
C PRO A 340 2.56 5.19 -14.52
N GLU A 341 3.37 5.13 -15.58
CA GLU A 341 2.89 5.01 -16.96
C GLU A 341 2.87 3.56 -17.48
N ALA A 342 3.60 2.66 -16.81
CA ALA A 342 3.76 1.27 -17.20
C ALA A 342 2.44 0.52 -17.37
N ASP A 343 2.40 -0.44 -18.30
CA ASP A 343 1.35 -1.46 -18.38
C ASP A 343 1.35 -2.38 -17.15
N TYR A 344 0.31 -3.21 -17.01
CA TYR A 344 0.18 -4.07 -15.84
C TYR A 344 1.29 -5.12 -15.71
N GLU A 345 1.81 -5.66 -16.82
CA GLU A 345 2.91 -6.62 -16.79
C GLU A 345 4.19 -5.96 -16.28
N THR A 346 4.49 -4.75 -16.76
CA THR A 346 5.65 -3.97 -16.35
C THR A 346 5.53 -3.52 -14.90
N ARG A 347 4.35 -3.06 -14.46
CA ARG A 347 4.09 -2.76 -13.04
C ARG A 347 4.30 -3.99 -12.16
N GLN A 348 3.85 -5.17 -12.58
CA GLN A 348 4.08 -6.41 -11.84
C GLN A 348 5.57 -6.73 -11.71
N ARG A 349 6.35 -6.61 -12.78
CA ARG A 349 7.81 -6.81 -12.74
C ARG A 349 8.50 -5.82 -11.78
N ILE A 350 8.06 -4.56 -11.77
CA ILE A 350 8.58 -3.53 -10.86
C ILE A 350 8.22 -3.86 -9.40
N LEU A 351 7.00 -4.30 -9.10
CA LEU A 351 6.58 -4.71 -7.76
C LEU A 351 7.43 -5.88 -7.25
N GLU A 352 7.62 -6.91 -8.08
CA GLU A 352 8.45 -8.06 -7.73
C GLU A 352 9.91 -7.66 -7.50
N GLU A 353 10.42 -6.69 -8.26
CA GLU A 353 11.76 -6.15 -8.06
C GLU A 353 11.91 -5.44 -6.71
N HIS A 354 10.94 -4.62 -6.32
CA HIS A 354 10.92 -3.98 -5.01
C HIS A 354 10.77 -5.00 -3.87
N LEU A 355 9.95 -6.03 -4.07
CA LEU A 355 9.73 -7.08 -3.07
C LEU A 355 11.03 -7.86 -2.82
N ARG A 356 11.69 -8.34 -3.88
CA ARG A 356 12.97 -9.06 -3.77
C ARG A 356 14.07 -8.19 -3.17
N TYR A 357 14.18 -6.93 -3.59
CA TYR A 357 15.12 -5.97 -3.02
C TYR A 357 14.92 -5.82 -1.52
N GLN A 358 13.69 -5.58 -1.07
CA GLN A 358 13.43 -5.31 0.33
C GLN A 358 13.55 -6.58 1.19
N GLN A 359 13.08 -7.73 0.71
CA GLN A 359 13.32 -9.01 1.39
C GLN A 359 14.81 -9.31 1.55
N GLY A 360 15.61 -9.06 0.51
CA GLY A 360 17.04 -9.28 0.56
C GLY A 360 17.72 -8.32 1.52
N LEU A 361 17.34 -7.03 1.52
CA LEU A 361 17.81 -6.05 2.49
C LEU A 361 17.57 -6.53 3.93
N MET A 362 16.35 -6.98 4.23
CA MET A 362 16.01 -7.45 5.57
C MET A 362 16.75 -8.73 5.95
N TRP A 363 16.95 -9.64 5.00
CA TRP A 363 17.80 -10.82 5.21
C TRP A 363 19.26 -10.44 5.50
N THR A 364 19.85 -9.51 4.74
CA THR A 364 21.21 -9.00 4.95
C THR A 364 21.39 -8.31 6.30
N LEU A 365 20.37 -7.58 6.78
CA LEU A 365 20.44 -6.92 8.08
C LEU A 365 20.29 -7.89 9.26
N ALA A 366 19.64 -9.04 9.04
CA ALA A 366 19.36 -10.02 10.07
C ALA A 366 20.47 -11.06 10.27
N ASN A 367 21.43 -11.17 9.35
CA ASN A 367 22.49 -12.20 9.30
C ASN A 367 23.86 -11.57 9.01
#